data_AF-A0A7S8HAV8-F1
#
_entry.id   AF-A0A7S8HAV8-F1
#
_cell.length_a   1.000
_cell.length_b   1.000
_cell.length_c   1.000
_cell.angle_alpha   90.00
_cell.angle_beta   90.00
_cell.angle_gamma   90.00
#
_symmetry.space_group_name_H-M   'P 1'
#
loop_
_entity.id
_entity.type
_entity.pdbx_description
1 polymer ?
#
loop_
_entity_poly.entity_id
_entity_poly.type
_entity_poly.pdbx_seq_one_letter_code
_entity_poly.pdbx_strand_id
1 'polypeptide(L)'
;MADSAHLRLPYLEAAQAQKHVTHNEALDVLDALIHLTVADRHLGSPPLGAVEGDRYIVADGATDDWAGQEDAVAIYQADAWVFHAPRRGWLAWVEDEATLLIWTGSAWANLFSALAGVNNLARLGVGTAADAGNPLSAKINKALFAALSSGEGGTGDLRYTLNKEAAGNVLSMLFQSGWGGRAEFGLVGSDDVTLKVSGDGAAWHDALRIDRNSGAVDLPNGFSGAHSLSRQWASISSGALAIDYRAGQHVEVTLDQDVTALSVTDWPADGGDIVLLVKQDGTGGRSVAWPAGWRVAGGVAPAVTPTAWAMDRFRVSFDGATVFLDTLGQAYG
;
A
#
# COMPACT_ATOMS: atom_id res chain seq x y z
N MET A 1 11.60 66.69 0.73
CA MET A 1 10.79 65.64 0.10
C MET A 1 10.43 64.64 1.16
N ALA A 2 9.13 64.63 1.50
CA ALA A 2 8.53 63.54 2.26
C ALA A 2 8.26 62.38 1.29
N ASP A 3 8.27 61.15 1.81
CA ASP A 3 8.08 59.94 1.04
C ASP A 3 6.93 59.12 1.66
N SER A 4 6.34 58.22 0.87
CA SER A 4 5.33 57.26 1.36
C SER A 4 5.87 56.33 2.45
N ALA A 5 4.98 55.79 3.27
CA ALA A 5 5.34 55.05 4.49
C ALA A 5 6.14 53.76 4.22
N HIS A 6 5.72 52.94 3.25
CA HIS A 6 6.24 51.59 3.05
C HIS A 6 7.28 51.49 1.93
N LEU A 7 6.91 51.93 0.73
CA LEU A 7 7.68 51.84 -0.50
C LEU A 7 8.65 53.02 -0.66
N ARG A 8 8.59 54.02 0.23
CA ARG A 8 9.43 55.24 0.19
C ARG A 8 9.35 55.95 -1.17
N LEU A 9 8.13 56.06 -1.70
CA LEU A 9 7.86 56.77 -2.95
C LEU A 9 7.93 58.27 -2.69
N PRO A 10 8.74 59.03 -3.44
CA PRO A 10 8.89 60.45 -3.21
C PRO A 10 7.62 61.20 -3.62
N TYR A 11 7.13 62.06 -2.72
CA TYR A 11 5.98 62.91 -3.02
C TYR A 11 6.33 64.08 -3.93
N LEU A 12 5.32 64.54 -4.67
CA LEU A 12 5.40 65.79 -5.41
C LEU A 12 5.36 66.98 -4.43
N GLU A 13 6.36 67.85 -4.54
CA GLU A 13 6.42 69.11 -3.78
C GLU A 13 5.30 70.07 -4.19
N ALA A 14 4.91 70.95 -3.25
CA ALA A 14 3.83 71.91 -3.47
C ALA A 14 4.12 72.84 -4.66
N ALA A 15 3.15 72.97 -5.57
CA ALA A 15 3.25 73.80 -6.78
C ALA A 15 1.88 74.38 -7.18
N GLN A 16 1.84 75.20 -8.24
CA GLN A 16 0.60 75.82 -8.71
C GLN A 16 -0.48 74.79 -9.07
N ALA A 17 -1.73 75.13 -8.72
CA ALA A 17 -2.96 74.36 -8.95
C ALA A 17 -3.14 73.06 -8.14
N GLN A 18 -2.43 72.87 -7.02
CA GLN A 18 -2.68 71.80 -6.03
C GLN A 18 -2.71 70.35 -6.59
N LYS A 19 -2.18 70.10 -7.80
CA LYS A 19 -2.08 68.76 -8.39
C LYS A 19 -1.27 67.75 -7.55
N HIS A 20 -0.41 68.25 -6.66
CA HIS A 20 0.36 67.43 -5.73
C HIS A 20 -0.55 66.74 -4.71
N VAL A 21 -1.67 67.35 -4.32
CA VAL A 21 -2.61 66.76 -3.35
C VAL A 21 -3.18 65.46 -3.89
N THR A 22 -3.87 65.51 -5.03
CA THR A 22 -4.51 64.33 -5.61
C THR A 22 -3.51 63.26 -6.07
N HIS A 23 -2.30 63.66 -6.49
CA HIS A 23 -1.27 62.70 -6.87
C HIS A 23 -0.64 62.02 -5.65
N ASN A 24 -0.32 62.76 -4.59
CA ASN A 24 0.27 62.19 -3.38
C ASN A 24 -0.74 61.29 -2.67
N GLU A 25 -2.03 61.67 -2.61
CA GLU A 25 -3.11 60.80 -2.14
C GLU A 25 -3.15 59.48 -2.95
N ALA A 26 -2.99 59.54 -4.27
CA ALA A 26 -2.93 58.34 -5.09
C ALA A 26 -1.68 57.49 -4.80
N LEU A 27 -0.54 58.11 -4.47
CA LEU A 27 0.68 57.41 -4.04
C LEU A 27 0.49 56.75 -2.67
N ASP A 28 -0.24 57.37 -1.75
CA ASP A 28 -0.53 56.79 -0.42
C ASP A 28 -1.40 55.54 -0.53
N VAL A 29 -2.43 55.60 -1.38
CA VAL A 29 -3.26 54.44 -1.68
C VAL A 29 -2.45 53.33 -2.35
N LEU A 30 -1.56 53.69 -3.28
CA LEU A 30 -0.69 52.73 -3.96
C LEU A 30 0.28 52.06 -2.99
N ASP A 31 0.91 52.84 -2.11
CA ASP A 31 1.86 52.40 -1.10
C ASP A 31 1.23 51.43 -0.10
N ALA A 32 -0.01 51.71 0.31
CA ALA A 32 -0.72 50.88 1.27
C ALA A 32 -1.20 49.54 0.69
N LEU A 33 -1.65 49.54 -0.58
CA LEU A 33 -2.30 48.39 -1.21
C LEU A 33 -1.35 47.50 -2.02
N ILE A 34 -0.23 48.02 -2.53
CA ILE A 34 0.79 47.18 -3.18
C ILE A 34 1.60 46.45 -2.12
N HIS A 35 1.88 45.17 -2.37
CA HIS A 35 2.53 44.28 -1.40
C HIS A 35 1.80 44.28 -0.05
N LEU A 36 0.46 44.31 -0.10
CA LEU A 36 -0.39 44.43 1.07
C LEU A 36 -0.01 43.38 2.12
N THR A 37 0.50 43.89 3.22
CA THR A 37 0.88 43.13 4.40
C THR A 37 0.13 43.74 5.58
N VAL A 38 -0.60 42.90 6.32
CA VAL A 38 -1.41 43.31 7.46
C VAL A 38 -0.91 42.58 8.71
N ALA A 39 -0.95 43.26 9.84
CA ALA A 39 -0.45 42.72 11.10
C ALA A 39 -1.40 41.65 11.68
N ASP A 40 -2.72 41.88 11.59
CA ASP A 40 -3.77 40.99 12.11
C ASP A 40 -5.06 41.19 11.28
N ARG A 41 -5.94 40.18 11.30
CA ARG A 41 -7.27 40.18 10.65
C ARG A 41 -8.45 39.91 11.59
N HIS A 42 -8.19 39.67 12.87
CA HIS A 42 -9.13 39.19 13.87
C HIS A 42 -9.50 40.25 14.91
N LEU A 43 -8.95 41.45 14.78
CA LEU A 43 -9.30 42.58 15.65
C LEU A 43 -10.62 43.22 15.18
N GLY A 44 -11.57 43.32 16.10
CA GLY A 44 -12.82 44.07 15.90
C GLY A 44 -12.71 45.55 16.31
N SER A 45 -11.63 45.95 16.99
CA SER A 45 -11.40 47.34 17.38
C SER A 45 -9.96 47.75 17.10
N PRO A 46 -9.70 49.04 16.85
CA PRO A 46 -8.34 49.52 16.58
C PRO A 46 -7.40 49.26 17.77
N PRO A 47 -6.16 48.77 17.52
CA PRO A 47 -5.20 48.53 18.59
C PRO A 47 -4.74 49.83 19.24
N LEU A 48 -4.56 49.80 20.56
CA LEU A 48 -3.97 50.91 21.31
C LEU A 48 -2.49 51.03 20.94
N GLY A 49 -2.11 52.14 20.29
CA GLY A 49 -0.73 52.42 19.89
C GLY A 49 -0.37 52.06 18.45
N ALA A 50 -1.35 52.02 17.55
CA ALA A 50 -1.09 51.96 16.11
C ALA A 50 -0.13 53.08 15.68
N VAL A 51 0.81 52.76 14.81
CA VAL A 51 1.76 53.71 14.23
C VAL A 51 1.50 53.93 12.75
N GLU A 52 2.01 55.04 12.22
CA GLU A 52 1.86 55.42 10.81
C GLU A 52 2.27 54.26 9.88
N GLY A 53 1.35 53.87 8.98
CA GLY A 53 1.52 52.77 8.05
C GLY A 53 1.01 51.41 8.54
N ASP A 54 0.61 51.27 9.81
CA ASP A 54 0.04 50.01 10.30
C ASP A 54 -1.21 49.63 9.50
N ARG A 55 -1.32 48.34 9.16
CA ARG A 55 -2.37 47.80 8.31
C ARG A 55 -3.03 46.60 8.96
N TYR A 56 -4.35 46.55 8.90
CA TYR A 56 -5.18 45.49 9.47
C TYR A 56 -6.31 45.12 8.52
N ILE A 57 -6.82 43.90 8.63
CA ILE A 57 -8.15 43.56 8.10
C ILE A 57 -9.13 43.67 9.26
N VAL A 58 -10.17 44.48 9.10
CA VAL A 58 -11.19 44.68 10.13
C VAL A 58 -12.03 43.40 10.26
N ALA A 59 -12.07 42.83 11.47
CA ALA A 59 -12.85 41.63 11.74
C ALA A 59 -14.35 41.93 11.85
N ASP A 60 -15.16 40.88 11.80
CA ASP A 60 -16.60 40.97 12.07
C ASP A 60 -16.89 41.55 13.46
N GLY A 61 -17.98 42.32 13.55
CA GLY A 61 -18.41 42.95 14.81
C GLY A 61 -17.57 44.17 15.17
N ALA A 62 -17.18 44.96 14.16
CA ALA A 62 -16.26 46.07 14.34
C ALA A 62 -16.84 47.17 15.25
N THR A 63 -16.00 47.74 16.12
CA THR A 63 -16.36 48.80 17.06
C THR A 63 -15.43 50.01 16.94
N ASP A 64 -15.76 51.08 17.68
CA ASP A 64 -14.99 52.32 17.73
C ASP A 64 -14.77 52.90 16.32
N ASP A 65 -13.56 53.36 16.00
CA ASP A 65 -13.23 53.95 14.69
C ASP A 65 -13.39 52.94 13.53
N TRP A 66 -13.48 51.64 13.81
CA TRP A 66 -13.64 50.58 12.80
C TRP A 66 -15.11 50.20 12.55
N ALA A 67 -16.06 50.76 13.31
CA ALA A 67 -17.47 50.40 13.21
C ALA A 67 -18.03 50.55 11.77
N GLY A 68 -18.60 49.47 11.24
CA GLY A 68 -19.17 49.41 9.89
C GLY A 68 -18.16 49.25 8.75
N GLN A 69 -16.90 48.93 9.07
CA GLN A 69 -15.81 48.71 8.10
C GLN A 69 -15.36 47.25 8.04
N GLU A 70 -16.23 46.30 8.40
CA GLU A 70 -15.92 44.87 8.36
C GLU A 70 -15.34 44.44 6.99
N ASP A 71 -14.37 43.53 7.02
CA ASP A 71 -13.58 43.05 5.87
C ASP A 71 -12.69 44.09 5.17
N ALA A 72 -12.81 45.38 5.48
CA ALA A 72 -11.99 46.42 4.89
C ALA A 72 -10.53 46.31 5.33
N VAL A 73 -9.62 46.78 4.46
CA VAL A 73 -8.23 47.02 4.84
C VAL A 73 -8.18 48.37 5.54
N ALA A 74 -7.95 48.37 6.85
CA ALA A 74 -7.73 49.56 7.66
C ALA A 74 -6.24 49.91 7.65
N ILE A 75 -5.92 51.17 7.38
CA ILE A 75 -4.55 51.70 7.38
C ILE A 75 -4.51 52.91 8.32
N TYR A 76 -3.55 52.94 9.23
CA TYR A 76 -3.34 54.10 10.09
C TYR A 76 -2.46 55.12 9.37
N GLN A 77 -3.03 56.26 8.97
CA GLN A 77 -2.34 57.32 8.24
C GLN A 77 -2.78 58.71 8.72
N ALA A 78 -1.80 59.61 8.88
CA ALA A 78 -2.02 60.99 9.29
C ALA A 78 -2.92 61.12 10.54
N ASP A 79 -2.62 60.31 11.57
CA ASP A 79 -3.34 60.21 12.85
C ASP A 79 -4.82 59.74 12.72
N ALA A 80 -5.20 59.14 11.59
CA ALA A 80 -6.55 58.64 11.35
C ALA A 80 -6.55 57.24 10.68
N TRP A 81 -7.68 56.54 10.79
CA TRP A 81 -7.89 55.29 10.06
C TRP A 81 -8.50 55.56 8.67
N VAL A 82 -7.81 55.07 7.64
CA VAL A 82 -8.27 55.08 6.26
C VAL A 82 -8.66 53.66 5.87
N PHE A 83 -9.85 53.49 5.30
CA PHE A 83 -10.40 52.18 4.97
C PHE A 83 -10.52 51.98 3.46
N HIS A 84 -10.08 50.82 2.99
CA HIS A 84 -10.27 50.39 1.61
C HIS A 84 -11.06 49.09 1.54
N ALA A 85 -12.23 49.16 0.90
CA ALA A 85 -13.02 47.98 0.61
C ALA A 85 -12.29 47.07 -0.41
N PRO A 86 -12.08 45.77 -0.10
CA PRO A 86 -11.35 44.88 -0.97
C PRO A 86 -12.12 44.56 -2.25
N ARG A 87 -11.38 44.37 -3.36
CA ARG A 87 -11.94 43.91 -4.64
C ARG A 87 -11.55 42.48 -4.90
N ARG A 88 -12.42 41.74 -5.61
CA ARG A 88 -12.23 40.31 -5.87
C ARG A 88 -10.84 40.07 -6.46
N GLY A 89 -10.08 39.14 -5.87
CA GLY A 89 -8.71 38.82 -6.27
C GLY A 89 -7.61 39.61 -5.57
N TRP A 90 -7.94 40.55 -4.67
CA TRP A 90 -6.94 41.18 -3.80
C TRP A 90 -6.24 40.13 -2.93
N LEU A 91 -4.93 40.30 -2.76
CA LEU A 91 -4.09 39.45 -1.94
C LEU A 91 -3.61 40.25 -0.73
N ALA A 92 -3.53 39.60 0.43
CA ALA A 92 -2.98 40.18 1.65
C ALA A 92 -2.14 39.12 2.39
N TRP A 93 -0.90 39.45 2.73
CA TRP A 93 -0.11 38.65 3.66
C TRP A 93 -0.46 39.04 5.09
N VAL A 94 -0.87 38.09 5.91
CA VAL A 94 -1.15 38.31 7.34
C VAL A 94 0.04 37.80 8.14
N GLU A 95 0.69 38.72 8.86
CA GLU A 95 1.98 38.46 9.52
C GLU A 95 1.87 37.46 10.68
N ASP A 96 0.85 37.59 11.52
CA ASP A 96 0.63 36.76 12.70
C ASP A 96 0.32 35.29 12.36
N GLU A 97 -0.36 35.05 11.24
CA GLU A 97 -0.72 33.72 10.72
C GLU A 97 0.30 33.14 9.74
N ALA A 98 1.28 33.93 9.30
CA ALA A 98 2.19 33.59 8.20
C ALA A 98 1.45 33.02 6.96
N THR A 99 0.34 33.66 6.59
CA THR A 99 -0.60 33.15 5.59
C THR A 99 -0.93 34.19 4.53
N LEU A 100 -1.04 33.74 3.28
CA LEU A 100 -1.51 34.56 2.16
C LEU A 100 -3.01 34.37 1.97
N LEU A 101 -3.76 35.47 2.05
CA LEU A 101 -5.21 35.50 1.82
C LEU A 101 -5.56 36.04 0.45
N ILE A 102 -6.74 35.67 -0.04
CA ILE A 102 -7.39 36.23 -1.23
C ILE A 102 -8.81 36.67 -0.89
N TRP A 103 -9.20 37.86 -1.35
CA TRP A 103 -10.59 38.30 -1.30
C TRP A 103 -11.41 37.60 -2.39
N THR A 104 -12.35 36.75 -1.97
CA THR A 104 -13.19 35.95 -2.88
C THR A 104 -14.31 36.76 -3.54
N GLY A 105 -14.56 37.98 -3.06
CA GLY A 105 -15.72 38.80 -3.40
C GLY A 105 -16.76 38.86 -2.29
N SER A 106 -16.66 37.98 -1.28
CA SER A 106 -17.56 37.97 -0.11
C SER A 106 -16.85 37.73 1.22
N ALA A 107 -15.61 37.23 1.21
CA ALA A 107 -14.80 37.00 2.41
C ALA A 107 -13.31 36.87 2.05
N TRP A 108 -12.44 37.17 3.02
CA TRP A 108 -11.01 36.86 2.98
C TRP A 108 -10.80 35.37 3.28
N ALA A 109 -10.27 34.63 2.30
CA ALA A 109 -10.01 33.20 2.41
C ALA A 109 -8.52 32.89 2.23
N ASN A 110 -8.02 31.82 2.85
CA ASN A 110 -6.68 31.32 2.58
C ASN A 110 -6.52 31.02 1.08
N LEU A 111 -5.45 31.54 0.47
CA LEU A 111 -5.23 31.42 -0.98
C LEU A 111 -5.23 29.95 -1.43
N PHE A 112 -4.55 29.06 -0.70
CA PHE A 112 -4.45 27.65 -1.07
C PHE A 112 -5.78 26.91 -0.90
N SER A 113 -6.61 27.29 0.07
CA SER A 113 -7.97 26.77 0.20
C SER A 113 -8.91 27.32 -0.88
N ALA A 114 -8.71 28.57 -1.30
CA ALA A 114 -9.54 29.26 -2.30
C ALA A 114 -9.17 28.88 -3.75
N LEU A 115 -7.93 28.46 -4.01
CA LEU A 115 -7.54 27.79 -5.25
C LEU A 115 -8.28 26.45 -5.30
N ALA A 116 -9.39 26.41 -6.04
CA ALA A 116 -10.31 25.28 -6.13
C ALA A 116 -9.58 23.96 -6.49
N GLY A 117 -9.20 23.21 -5.45
CA GLY A 117 -8.54 21.91 -5.56
C GLY A 117 -7.15 21.96 -6.20
N VAL A 118 -6.18 21.34 -5.53
CA VAL A 118 -4.90 21.04 -6.18
C VAL A 118 -5.10 19.82 -7.07
N ASN A 119 -5.38 20.05 -8.35
CA ASN A 119 -5.68 19.00 -9.33
C ASN A 119 -4.62 18.97 -10.45
N ASN A 120 -4.44 17.80 -11.07
CA ASN A 120 -3.49 17.58 -12.19
C ASN A 120 -2.03 17.94 -11.86
N LEU A 121 -1.58 17.66 -10.64
CA LEU A 121 -0.16 17.76 -10.30
C LEU A 121 0.64 16.76 -11.13
N ALA A 122 1.63 17.25 -11.88
CA ALA A 122 2.54 16.38 -12.60
C ALA A 122 3.46 15.60 -11.64
N ARG A 123 3.80 16.18 -10.48
CA ARG A 123 4.65 15.56 -9.45
C ARG A 123 4.26 16.04 -8.05
N LEU A 124 4.37 15.15 -7.06
CA LEU A 124 4.18 15.44 -5.64
C LEU A 124 5.21 14.66 -4.79
N GLY A 125 6.05 15.40 -4.06
CA GLY A 125 7.07 14.86 -3.18
C GLY A 125 6.80 15.22 -1.71
N VAL A 126 6.80 14.23 -0.81
CA VAL A 126 6.65 14.43 0.64
C VAL A 126 7.92 13.97 1.36
N GLY A 127 8.68 14.92 1.92
CA GLY A 127 9.99 14.64 2.54
C GLY A 127 11.10 14.24 1.55
N THR A 128 10.83 14.31 0.25
CA THR A 128 11.78 14.04 -0.84
C THR A 128 11.32 14.74 -2.12
N ALA A 129 12.22 14.94 -3.08
CA ALA A 129 11.85 15.39 -4.42
C ALA A 129 11.25 14.23 -5.22
N ALA A 130 10.16 14.50 -5.95
CA ALA A 130 9.59 13.58 -6.92
C ALA A 130 10.22 13.80 -8.31
N ASP A 131 10.34 12.72 -9.08
CA ASP A 131 10.97 12.74 -10.41
C ASP A 131 10.06 12.14 -11.49
N ALA A 132 10.58 11.97 -12.71
CA ALA A 132 9.80 11.44 -13.82
C ALA A 132 9.47 9.94 -13.68
N GLY A 133 10.30 9.18 -12.97
CA GLY A 133 10.08 7.76 -12.70
C GLY A 133 9.17 7.53 -11.49
N ASN A 134 9.20 8.44 -10.52
CA ASN A 134 8.35 8.41 -9.33
C ASN A 134 7.59 9.74 -9.15
N PRO A 135 6.56 10.02 -9.99
CA PRO A 135 5.81 11.27 -9.94
C PRO A 135 5.14 11.52 -8.58
N LEU A 136 4.77 10.46 -7.86
CA LEU A 136 4.37 10.52 -6.46
C LEU A 136 5.43 9.84 -5.62
N SER A 137 6.09 10.60 -4.74
CA SER A 137 7.18 10.10 -3.89
C SER A 137 7.03 10.55 -2.44
N ALA A 138 7.29 9.66 -1.49
CA ALA A 138 7.30 9.99 -0.08
C ALA A 138 8.49 9.33 0.64
N LYS A 139 9.22 10.12 1.44
CA LYS A 139 10.29 9.64 2.33
C LYS A 139 9.88 9.95 3.77
N ILE A 140 9.11 9.03 4.35
CA ILE A 140 8.41 9.19 5.63
C ILE A 140 8.43 7.88 6.43
N ASN A 141 8.25 7.96 7.74
CA ASN A 141 8.27 6.78 8.62
C ASN A 141 6.91 6.03 8.67
N LYS A 142 5.80 6.71 8.36
CA LYS A 142 4.45 6.15 8.41
C LYS A 142 3.52 6.91 7.46
N ALA A 143 2.65 6.20 6.77
CA ALA A 143 1.53 6.76 6.00
C ALA A 143 0.21 6.25 6.60
N LEU A 144 -0.74 7.15 6.82
CA LEU A 144 -2.11 6.82 7.20
C LEU A 144 -3.04 7.24 6.07
N PHE A 145 -3.83 6.28 5.60
CA PHE A 145 -4.96 6.54 4.72
C PHE A 145 -6.20 6.08 5.48
N ALA A 146 -7.16 6.99 5.64
CA ALA A 146 -8.39 6.74 6.37
C ALA A 146 -9.57 7.09 5.46
N ALA A 147 -10.64 6.29 5.54
CA ALA A 147 -11.89 6.64 4.90
C ALA A 147 -12.51 7.85 5.59
N LEU A 148 -13.16 8.71 4.81
CA LEU A 148 -14.04 9.73 5.37
C LEU A 148 -15.27 9.04 5.95
N SER A 149 -15.54 9.25 7.24
CA SER A 149 -16.69 8.61 7.91
C SER A 149 -18.01 9.21 7.42
N SER A 150 -19.13 8.53 7.69
CA SER A 150 -20.46 9.05 7.36
C SER A 150 -20.79 10.37 8.06
N GLY A 151 -20.32 10.56 9.29
CA GLY A 151 -20.47 11.81 10.05
C GLY A 151 -19.70 12.98 9.44
N GLU A 152 -18.64 12.70 8.68
CA GLU A 152 -17.85 13.69 7.94
C GLU A 152 -18.31 13.84 6.48
N GLY A 153 -19.44 13.21 6.11
CA GLY A 153 -19.99 13.26 4.74
C GLY A 153 -19.41 12.23 3.76
N GLY A 154 -18.66 11.24 4.26
CA GLY A 154 -18.10 10.15 3.47
C GLY A 154 -18.91 8.86 3.51
N THR A 155 -18.35 7.79 2.94
CA THR A 155 -18.98 6.45 2.93
C THR A 155 -18.47 5.53 4.04
N GLY A 156 -17.36 5.88 4.70
CA GLY A 156 -16.64 5.00 5.62
C GLY A 156 -15.79 3.92 4.92
N ASP A 157 -15.83 3.84 3.59
CA ASP A 157 -15.06 2.87 2.81
C ASP A 157 -13.75 3.49 2.31
N LEU A 158 -12.62 2.81 2.52
CA LEU A 158 -11.34 3.12 1.88
C LEU A 158 -11.04 2.08 0.80
N ARG A 159 -10.79 2.51 -0.43
CA ARG A 159 -10.46 1.63 -1.55
C ARG A 159 -9.26 2.16 -2.33
N TYR A 160 -8.35 1.26 -2.67
CA TYR A 160 -7.31 1.50 -3.67
C TYR A 160 -7.74 0.90 -5.00
N THR A 161 -8.17 1.75 -5.92
CA THR A 161 -8.45 1.33 -7.30
C THR A 161 -7.19 1.54 -8.12
N LEU A 162 -6.61 0.44 -8.57
CA LEU A 162 -5.41 0.42 -9.39
C LEU A 162 -5.79 -0.13 -10.77
N ASN A 163 -5.23 0.42 -11.85
CA ASN A 163 -5.51 -0.01 -13.21
C ASN A 163 -4.23 -0.16 -14.01
N LYS A 164 -4.17 -1.20 -14.84
CA LYS A 164 -3.15 -1.39 -15.88
C LYS A 164 -3.81 -1.42 -17.25
N GLU A 165 -3.06 -1.07 -18.28
CA GLU A 165 -3.56 -0.93 -19.65
C GLU A 165 -4.05 -2.24 -20.27
N ALA A 166 -3.27 -3.32 -20.10
CA ALA A 166 -3.60 -4.63 -20.63
C ALA A 166 -3.08 -5.77 -19.73
N ALA A 167 -3.50 -6.99 -20.07
CA ALA A 167 -3.17 -8.19 -19.30
C ALA A 167 -1.67 -8.42 -19.15
N GLY A 168 -0.88 -8.16 -20.19
CA GLY A 168 0.58 -8.34 -20.18
C GLY A 168 1.36 -7.29 -19.38
N ASN A 169 0.71 -6.22 -18.90
CA ASN A 169 1.35 -5.22 -18.06
C ASN A 169 1.41 -5.66 -16.58
N VAL A 170 2.13 -4.86 -15.79
CA VAL A 170 2.29 -5.08 -14.35
C VAL A 170 1.45 -4.07 -13.58
N LEU A 171 0.66 -4.58 -12.63
CA LEU A 171 0.02 -3.83 -11.56
C LEU A 171 0.38 -4.54 -10.26
N SER A 172 1.19 -3.92 -9.42
CA SER A 172 1.71 -4.60 -8.24
C SER A 172 2.02 -3.67 -7.07
N MET A 173 2.15 -4.28 -5.91
CA MET A 173 2.83 -3.73 -4.75
C MET A 173 4.20 -4.40 -4.65
N LEU A 174 5.27 -3.60 -4.77
CA LEU A 174 6.64 -4.07 -4.68
C LEU A 174 7.23 -3.78 -3.30
N PHE A 175 7.69 -4.82 -2.62
CA PHE A 175 8.37 -4.75 -1.33
C PHE A 175 9.88 -4.81 -1.57
N GLN A 176 10.63 -3.87 -0.98
CA GLN A 176 12.07 -3.72 -1.21
C GLN A 176 12.87 -3.64 0.10
N SER A 177 14.14 -4.02 0.01
CA SER A 177 15.17 -3.76 1.04
C SER A 177 16.45 -3.28 0.37
N GLY A 178 17.03 -2.18 0.85
CA GLY A 178 18.23 -1.59 0.25
C GLY A 178 18.08 -1.28 -1.25
N TRP A 179 16.88 -0.83 -1.67
CA TRP A 179 16.50 -0.57 -3.08
C TRP A 179 16.42 -1.82 -3.99
N GLY A 180 16.58 -3.03 -3.45
CA GLY A 180 16.37 -4.28 -4.17
C GLY A 180 14.98 -4.88 -3.90
N GLY A 181 14.30 -5.35 -4.95
CA GLY A 181 13.02 -6.07 -4.83
C GLY A 181 13.16 -7.36 -4.02
N ARG A 182 12.18 -7.67 -3.18
CA ARG A 182 12.15 -8.88 -2.34
C ARG A 182 10.86 -9.66 -2.47
N ALA A 183 9.74 -8.97 -2.58
CA ALA A 183 8.45 -9.57 -2.87
C ALA A 183 7.64 -8.64 -3.76
N GLU A 184 6.80 -9.21 -4.61
CA GLU A 184 5.89 -8.46 -5.48
C GLU A 184 4.54 -9.16 -5.50
N PHE A 185 3.47 -8.42 -5.19
CA PHE A 185 2.10 -8.94 -5.17
C PHE A 185 1.21 -8.15 -6.12
N GLY A 186 0.49 -8.83 -7.01
CA GLY A 186 -0.48 -8.19 -7.90
C GLY A 186 -0.76 -8.94 -9.20
N LEU A 187 -1.17 -8.20 -10.22
CA LEU A 187 -1.43 -8.69 -11.58
C LEU A 187 -0.18 -8.47 -12.44
N VAL A 188 0.78 -9.39 -12.34
CA VAL A 188 2.13 -9.24 -12.89
C VAL A 188 2.25 -10.00 -14.21
N GLY A 189 2.19 -9.29 -15.34
CA GLY A 189 2.34 -9.91 -16.67
C GLY A 189 1.18 -10.80 -17.12
N SER A 190 0.11 -10.87 -16.32
CA SER A 190 -1.16 -11.52 -16.59
C SER A 190 -2.25 -10.93 -15.69
N ASP A 191 -3.51 -11.32 -15.85
CA ASP A 191 -4.58 -10.96 -14.88
C ASP A 191 -4.80 -12.02 -13.80
N ASP A 192 -3.86 -12.96 -13.64
CA ASP A 192 -3.85 -13.88 -12.52
C ASP A 192 -3.21 -13.19 -11.32
N VAL A 193 -3.81 -13.35 -10.14
CA VAL A 193 -3.22 -12.81 -8.91
C VAL A 193 -1.96 -13.61 -8.60
N THR A 194 -0.83 -12.92 -8.51
CA THR A 194 0.49 -13.55 -8.35
C THR A 194 1.22 -12.93 -7.16
N LEU A 195 1.86 -13.79 -6.36
CA LEU A 195 2.88 -13.40 -5.39
C LEU A 195 4.23 -13.96 -5.85
N LYS A 196 5.18 -13.06 -6.10
CA LYS A 196 6.56 -13.39 -6.46
C LYS A 196 7.50 -13.03 -5.34
N VAL A 197 8.56 -13.80 -5.16
CA VAL A 197 9.63 -13.52 -4.18
C VAL A 197 11.00 -13.61 -4.84
N SER A 198 11.97 -12.88 -4.30
CA SER A 198 13.34 -12.83 -4.79
C SER A 198 14.34 -12.63 -3.66
N GLY A 199 15.42 -13.40 -3.67
CA GLY A 199 16.53 -13.25 -2.71
C GLY A 199 17.48 -12.10 -3.06
N ASP A 200 17.68 -11.83 -4.35
CA ASP A 200 18.66 -10.87 -4.88
C ASP A 200 18.01 -9.63 -5.53
N GLY A 201 16.72 -9.69 -5.86
CA GLY A 201 15.98 -8.67 -6.61
C GLY A 201 16.07 -8.82 -8.12
N ALA A 202 16.71 -9.87 -8.63
CA ALA A 202 16.88 -10.15 -10.04
C ALA A 202 16.25 -11.50 -10.45
N ALA A 203 16.53 -12.57 -9.71
CA ALA A 203 15.91 -13.88 -9.88
C ALA A 203 14.59 -13.95 -9.10
N TRP A 204 13.48 -14.17 -9.80
CA TRP A 204 12.14 -14.18 -9.20
C TRP A 204 11.50 -15.56 -9.28
N HIS A 205 10.82 -15.95 -8.20
CA HIS A 205 10.06 -17.18 -8.09
C HIS A 205 8.59 -16.87 -7.84
N ASP A 206 7.69 -17.52 -8.57
CA ASP A 206 6.25 -17.44 -8.33
C ASP A 206 5.91 -18.34 -7.13
N ALA A 207 5.65 -17.73 -5.98
CA ALA A 207 5.31 -18.45 -4.75
C ALA A 207 3.84 -18.91 -4.76
N LEU A 208 2.96 -18.08 -5.33
CA LEU A 208 1.53 -18.35 -5.43
C LEU A 208 0.97 -17.69 -6.67
N ARG A 209 0.08 -18.39 -7.36
CA ARG A 209 -0.70 -17.88 -8.49
C ARG A 209 -2.15 -18.31 -8.34
N ILE A 210 -3.09 -17.41 -8.63
CA ILE A 210 -4.52 -17.72 -8.64
C ILE A 210 -5.05 -17.51 -10.05
N ASP A 211 -5.53 -18.58 -10.68
CA ASP A 211 -6.13 -18.51 -12.01
C ASP A 211 -7.39 -17.63 -11.99
N ARG A 212 -7.43 -16.64 -12.88
CA ARG A 212 -8.48 -15.63 -12.89
C ARG A 212 -9.88 -16.18 -13.19
N ASN A 213 -9.98 -17.32 -13.89
CA ASN A 213 -11.25 -17.85 -14.38
C ASN A 213 -11.87 -18.86 -13.41
N SER A 214 -11.03 -19.70 -12.82
CA SER A 214 -11.43 -20.80 -11.93
C SER A 214 -11.26 -20.47 -10.45
N GLY A 215 -10.42 -19.49 -10.11
CA GLY A 215 -10.01 -19.24 -8.73
C GLY A 215 -9.08 -20.32 -8.17
N ALA A 216 -8.59 -21.25 -9.01
CA ALA A 216 -7.68 -22.30 -8.59
C ALA A 216 -6.34 -21.70 -8.15
N VAL A 217 -5.84 -22.15 -7.01
CA VAL A 217 -4.54 -21.75 -6.46
C VAL A 217 -3.48 -22.73 -6.96
N ASP A 218 -2.46 -22.19 -7.60
CA ASP A 218 -1.23 -22.88 -7.97
C ASP A 218 -0.08 -22.42 -7.06
N LEU A 219 0.80 -23.36 -6.73
CA LEU A 219 2.01 -23.14 -5.94
C LEU A 219 3.19 -23.64 -6.77
N PRO A 220 3.67 -22.83 -7.75
CA PRO A 220 4.63 -23.30 -8.76
C PRO A 220 5.96 -23.82 -8.18
N ASN A 221 6.32 -23.37 -6.98
CA ASN A 221 7.54 -23.77 -6.27
C ASN A 221 7.27 -24.71 -5.08
N GLY A 222 6.03 -25.22 -4.95
CA GLY A 222 5.63 -26.23 -3.98
C GLY A 222 5.66 -25.78 -2.51
N PHE A 223 5.55 -26.74 -1.60
CA PHE A 223 5.67 -26.54 -0.16
C PHE A 223 7.06 -26.94 0.33
N SER A 224 7.62 -26.18 1.26
CA SER A 224 8.76 -26.62 2.06
C SER A 224 8.27 -27.28 3.35
N GLY A 225 8.65 -28.54 3.61
CA GLY A 225 8.27 -29.30 4.82
C GLY A 225 7.39 -30.53 4.53
N ALA A 226 7.21 -31.39 5.54
CA ALA A 226 6.62 -32.74 5.46
C ALA A 226 5.09 -32.81 5.22
N HIS A 227 4.49 -31.78 4.61
CA HIS A 227 3.04 -31.66 4.46
C HIS A 227 2.59 -31.38 3.01
N SER A 228 3.33 -31.86 2.02
CA SER A 228 2.80 -31.96 0.67
C SER A 228 1.91 -33.20 0.59
N LEU A 229 0.62 -33.08 0.29
CA LEU A 229 -0.19 -34.25 -0.15
C LEU A 229 0.11 -34.51 -1.63
N SER A 230 1.38 -34.72 -1.96
CA SER A 230 1.78 -35.09 -3.32
C SER A 230 1.62 -36.59 -3.53
N ARG A 231 1.08 -36.96 -4.69
CA ARG A 231 0.85 -38.36 -5.09
C ARG A 231 2.04 -38.84 -5.91
N GLN A 232 2.58 -40.00 -5.55
CA GLN A 232 3.60 -40.70 -6.32
C GLN A 232 3.04 -42.01 -6.88
N TRP A 233 3.28 -42.28 -8.16
CA TRP A 233 3.09 -43.61 -8.75
C TRP A 233 4.41 -44.37 -8.73
N ALA A 234 4.49 -45.41 -7.92
CA ALA A 234 5.67 -46.25 -7.81
C ALA A 234 5.53 -47.48 -8.71
N SER A 235 6.66 -47.95 -9.25
CA SER A 235 6.76 -49.17 -10.05
C SER A 235 7.72 -50.15 -9.39
N ILE A 236 7.55 -51.43 -9.72
CA ILE A 236 8.42 -52.49 -9.21
C ILE A 236 9.44 -52.82 -10.29
N SER A 237 10.73 -52.86 -9.92
CA SER A 237 11.81 -53.20 -10.83
C SER A 237 12.60 -54.38 -10.26
N SER A 238 12.56 -55.53 -10.93
CA SER A 238 13.25 -56.74 -10.50
C SER A 238 12.95 -57.13 -9.04
N GLY A 239 11.67 -57.02 -8.65
CA GLY A 239 11.18 -57.26 -7.29
C GLY A 239 11.45 -56.16 -6.26
N ALA A 240 12.13 -55.06 -6.64
CA ALA A 240 12.36 -53.93 -5.75
C ALA A 240 11.30 -52.83 -5.93
N LEU A 241 10.70 -52.39 -4.83
CA LEU A 241 9.83 -51.22 -4.74
C LEU A 241 10.55 -50.13 -3.92
N ALA A 242 11.01 -49.08 -4.61
CA ALA A 242 11.69 -47.93 -4.02
C ALA A 242 10.75 -46.73 -3.95
N ILE A 243 10.57 -46.18 -2.76
CA ILE A 243 9.73 -45.03 -2.47
C ILE A 243 10.62 -43.89 -2.01
N ASP A 244 10.46 -42.69 -2.60
CA ASP A 244 11.13 -41.48 -2.15
C ASP A 244 10.09 -40.62 -1.42
N TYR A 245 10.30 -40.38 -0.12
CA TYR A 245 9.37 -39.59 0.68
C TYR A 245 9.10 -38.19 0.06
N ARG A 246 10.08 -37.59 -0.61
CA ARG A 246 9.96 -36.25 -1.20
C ARG A 246 9.17 -36.23 -2.50
N ALA A 247 9.07 -37.37 -3.20
CA ALA A 247 8.30 -37.48 -4.44
C ALA A 247 6.80 -37.63 -4.20
N GLY A 248 6.39 -38.11 -3.02
CA GLY A 248 5.00 -38.02 -2.56
C GLY A 248 4.63 -38.94 -1.41
N GLN A 249 3.79 -38.43 -0.52
CA GLN A 249 3.34 -39.10 0.70
C GLN A 249 2.09 -39.96 0.45
N HIS A 250 1.44 -39.84 -0.71
CA HIS A 250 0.40 -40.77 -1.16
C HIS A 250 0.94 -41.63 -2.29
N VAL A 251 1.40 -42.84 -1.97
CA VAL A 251 2.06 -43.74 -2.91
C VAL A 251 1.07 -44.76 -3.43
N GLU A 252 0.94 -44.86 -4.75
CA GLU A 252 0.18 -45.92 -5.42
C GLU A 252 1.12 -46.85 -6.17
N VAL A 253 0.99 -48.15 -5.97
CA VAL A 253 1.74 -49.19 -6.71
C VAL A 253 0.78 -50.28 -7.20
N THR A 254 0.97 -50.72 -8.44
CA THR A 254 0.32 -51.93 -8.96
C THR A 254 1.32 -53.08 -8.91
N LEU A 255 0.95 -54.18 -8.27
CA LEU A 255 1.75 -55.40 -8.14
C LEU A 255 1.64 -56.21 -9.44
N ASP A 256 2.58 -55.99 -10.35
CA ASP A 256 2.77 -56.81 -11.56
C ASP A 256 3.77 -57.97 -11.37
N GLN A 257 4.44 -57.98 -10.22
CA GLN A 257 5.38 -58.98 -9.75
C GLN A 257 5.41 -58.98 -8.21
N ASP A 258 6.07 -59.98 -7.60
CA ASP A 258 6.30 -59.99 -6.16
C ASP A 258 7.28 -58.88 -5.76
N VAL A 259 6.95 -58.13 -4.72
CA VAL A 259 7.90 -57.19 -4.09
C VAL A 259 8.74 -57.99 -3.09
N THR A 260 9.99 -58.23 -3.44
CA THR A 260 10.98 -58.94 -2.60
C THR A 260 11.81 -57.98 -1.76
N ALA A 261 11.86 -56.70 -2.12
CA ALA A 261 12.52 -55.66 -1.35
C ALA A 261 11.74 -54.33 -1.41
N LEU A 262 11.37 -53.80 -0.26
CA LEU A 262 10.72 -52.49 -0.11
C LEU A 262 11.66 -51.53 0.60
N SER A 263 11.80 -50.30 0.11
CA SER A 263 12.56 -49.26 0.80
C SER A 263 11.86 -47.91 0.69
N VAL A 264 12.03 -47.09 1.73
CA VAL A 264 11.63 -45.69 1.72
C VAL A 264 12.86 -44.84 2.04
N THR A 265 13.20 -43.91 1.16
CA THR A 265 14.34 -42.98 1.33
C THR A 265 13.86 -41.56 1.63
N ASP A 266 14.81 -40.70 2.02
CA ASP A 266 14.60 -39.25 2.16
C ASP A 266 13.55 -38.83 3.20
N TRP A 267 13.38 -39.65 4.23
CA TRP A 267 12.55 -39.32 5.40
C TRP A 267 12.92 -37.95 6.01
N PRO A 268 11.94 -37.19 6.52
CA PRO A 268 12.23 -36.01 7.32
C PRO A 268 12.91 -36.40 8.64
N ALA A 269 13.79 -35.52 9.13
CA ALA A 269 14.54 -35.77 10.37
C ALA A 269 13.61 -35.91 11.60
N ASP A 270 12.51 -35.15 11.63
CA ASP A 270 11.55 -35.14 12.73
C ASP A 270 10.40 -36.16 12.55
N GLY A 271 10.54 -37.08 11.59
CA GLY A 271 9.54 -38.07 11.27
C GLY A 271 8.56 -37.66 10.18
N GLY A 272 7.74 -38.61 9.73
CA GLY A 272 6.78 -38.41 8.64
C GLY A 272 5.91 -39.63 8.39
N ASP A 273 4.84 -39.43 7.63
CA ASP A 273 3.87 -40.46 7.26
C ASP A 273 3.77 -40.62 5.74
N ILE A 274 3.61 -41.87 5.29
CA ILE A 274 3.20 -42.24 3.94
C ILE A 274 1.91 -43.06 4.03
N VAL A 275 0.97 -42.78 3.13
CA VAL A 275 -0.13 -43.69 2.81
C VAL A 275 0.27 -44.50 1.58
N LEU A 276 0.42 -45.81 1.74
CA LEU A 276 0.77 -46.74 0.68
C LEU A 276 -0.49 -47.49 0.23
N LEU A 277 -0.88 -47.30 -1.02
CA LEU A 277 -1.95 -48.04 -1.68
C LEU A 277 -1.33 -49.11 -2.59
N VAL A 278 -1.57 -50.37 -2.24
CA VAL A 278 -1.07 -51.53 -2.96
C VAL A 278 -2.23 -52.16 -3.72
N LYS A 279 -2.11 -52.28 -5.04
CA LYS A 279 -3.15 -52.85 -5.92
C LYS A 279 -2.62 -54.10 -6.62
N GLN A 280 -3.36 -55.20 -6.61
CA GLN A 280 -3.03 -56.38 -7.43
C GLN A 280 -3.20 -56.09 -8.93
N ASP A 281 -2.39 -56.73 -9.77
CA ASP A 281 -2.64 -56.80 -11.21
C ASP A 281 -3.92 -57.61 -11.53
N GLY A 282 -4.21 -57.78 -12.82
CA GLY A 282 -5.36 -58.56 -13.28
C GLY A 282 -5.25 -60.08 -13.03
N THR A 283 -4.10 -60.59 -12.59
CA THR A 283 -3.88 -62.00 -12.25
C THR A 283 -4.09 -62.24 -10.76
N GLY A 284 -3.61 -61.31 -9.93
CA GLY A 284 -3.57 -61.47 -8.48
C GLY A 284 -2.48 -62.43 -8.01
N GLY A 285 -2.45 -62.67 -6.71
CA GLY A 285 -1.55 -63.61 -6.05
C GLY A 285 -0.14 -63.06 -5.77
N ARG A 286 0.12 -61.77 -6.00
CA ARG A 286 1.41 -61.16 -5.71
C ARG A 286 1.55 -60.85 -4.21
N SER A 287 2.79 -60.90 -3.74
CA SER A 287 3.15 -60.69 -2.35
C SER A 287 4.04 -59.45 -2.18
N VAL A 288 4.06 -58.92 -0.95
CA VAL A 288 4.97 -57.86 -0.53
C VAL A 288 5.77 -58.34 0.67
N ALA A 289 7.09 -58.39 0.52
CA ALA A 289 8.02 -58.62 1.59
C ALA A 289 8.24 -57.31 2.36
N TRP A 290 7.62 -57.22 3.54
CA TRP A 290 7.80 -56.08 4.44
C TRP A 290 9.21 -56.10 5.06
N PRO A 291 9.92 -54.97 5.16
CA PRO A 291 11.27 -54.94 5.73
C PRO A 291 11.28 -55.39 7.20
N ALA A 292 12.19 -56.30 7.55
CA ALA A 292 12.25 -56.89 8.89
C ALA A 292 12.52 -55.87 10.03
N GLY A 293 13.07 -54.70 9.72
CA GLY A 293 13.29 -53.62 10.68
C GLY A 293 12.05 -52.78 10.99
N TRP A 294 10.94 -52.99 10.28
CA TRP A 294 9.71 -52.22 10.49
C TRP A 294 8.89 -52.81 11.63
N ARG A 295 8.39 -51.94 12.50
CA ARG A 295 7.50 -52.33 13.61
C ARG A 295 6.06 -52.37 13.11
N VAL A 296 5.49 -53.56 13.07
CA VAL A 296 4.11 -53.74 12.62
C VAL A 296 3.15 -53.63 13.80
N ALA A 297 2.09 -52.83 13.67
CA ALA A 297 1.02 -52.83 14.66
C ALA A 297 0.38 -54.21 14.79
N GLY A 298 0.21 -54.69 16.01
CA GLY A 298 -0.25 -56.06 16.28
C GLY A 298 0.82 -57.15 16.14
N GLY A 299 2.06 -56.80 15.76
CA GLY A 299 3.23 -57.69 15.83
C GLY A 299 3.37 -58.71 14.71
N VAL A 300 2.42 -58.79 13.77
CA VAL A 300 2.46 -59.69 12.61
C VAL A 300 2.33 -58.88 11.33
N ALA A 301 3.27 -59.07 10.39
CA ALA A 301 3.24 -58.39 9.10
C ALA A 301 1.96 -58.72 8.31
N PRO A 302 1.24 -57.73 7.77
CA PRO A 302 0.00 -57.98 7.06
C PRO A 302 0.28 -58.69 5.72
N ALA A 303 -0.51 -59.71 5.40
CA ALA A 303 -0.52 -60.26 4.05
C ALA A 303 -1.31 -59.33 3.13
N VAL A 304 -0.82 -59.08 1.92
CA VAL A 304 -1.58 -58.33 0.89
C VAL A 304 -2.68 -59.24 0.34
N THR A 305 -3.87 -58.68 0.10
CA THR A 305 -5.01 -59.39 -0.48
C THR A 305 -4.62 -59.99 -1.84
N PRO A 306 -4.74 -61.31 -2.06
CA PRO A 306 -4.26 -61.96 -3.28
C PRO A 306 -5.25 -61.86 -4.45
N THR A 307 -6.50 -61.45 -4.22
CA THR A 307 -7.52 -61.36 -5.26
C THR A 307 -7.11 -60.37 -6.36
N ALA A 308 -7.24 -60.76 -7.62
CA ALA A 308 -6.98 -59.88 -8.76
C ALA A 308 -7.71 -58.53 -8.60
N TRP A 309 -7.03 -57.44 -8.92
CA TRP A 309 -7.51 -56.06 -8.76
C TRP A 309 -7.81 -55.57 -7.33
N ALA A 310 -7.69 -56.42 -6.30
CA ALA A 310 -7.88 -55.98 -4.93
C ALA A 310 -6.84 -54.94 -4.52
N MET A 311 -7.29 -54.02 -3.68
CA MET A 311 -6.52 -52.88 -3.19
C MET A 311 -6.46 -52.92 -1.67
N ASP A 312 -5.26 -52.74 -1.15
CA ASP A 312 -4.98 -52.61 0.28
C ASP A 312 -4.35 -51.26 0.57
N ARG A 313 -4.65 -50.70 1.73
CA ARG A 313 -4.11 -49.43 2.20
C ARG A 313 -3.36 -49.62 3.50
N PHE A 314 -2.12 -49.16 3.52
CA PHE A 314 -1.24 -49.18 4.66
C PHE A 314 -0.77 -47.76 5.00
N ARG A 315 -0.52 -47.51 6.29
CA ARG A 315 0.23 -46.35 6.75
C ARG A 315 1.64 -46.80 7.09
N VAL A 316 2.62 -46.11 6.53
CA VAL A 316 4.04 -46.28 6.88
C VAL A 316 4.49 -44.99 7.56
N SER A 317 4.80 -45.07 8.86
CA SER A 317 5.15 -43.91 9.68
C SER A 317 6.60 -44.00 10.12
N PHE A 318 7.33 -42.90 10.20
CA PHE A 318 8.70 -42.83 10.73
C PHE A 318 8.74 -41.79 11.85
N ASP A 319 9.35 -42.12 12.98
CA ASP A 319 9.42 -41.23 14.16
C ASP A 319 10.79 -40.54 14.34
N GLY A 320 11.67 -40.61 13.32
CA GLY A 320 13.06 -40.15 13.41
C GLY A 320 14.05 -41.27 13.72
N ALA A 321 13.60 -42.45 14.14
CA ALA A 321 14.46 -43.60 14.43
C ALA A 321 13.93 -44.94 13.88
N THR A 322 12.62 -45.16 13.93
CA THR A 322 11.96 -46.43 13.60
C THR A 322 10.83 -46.23 12.61
N VAL A 323 10.67 -47.18 11.68
CA VAL A 323 9.52 -47.23 10.78
C VAL A 323 8.43 -48.13 11.36
N PHE A 324 7.20 -47.67 11.32
CA PHE A 324 5.99 -48.35 11.77
C PHE A 324 5.08 -48.65 10.58
N LEU A 325 4.41 -49.80 10.62
CA LEU A 325 3.46 -50.24 9.60
C LEU A 325 2.10 -50.52 10.24
N ASP A 326 1.08 -49.80 9.77
CA ASP A 326 -0.31 -50.02 10.16
C ASP A 326 -1.16 -50.38 8.94
N THR A 327 -2.05 -51.35 9.09
CA THR A 327 -3.09 -51.63 8.09
C THR A 327 -4.25 -50.67 8.28
N LEU A 328 -4.51 -49.81 7.29
CA LEU A 328 -5.66 -48.90 7.30
C LEU A 328 -6.92 -49.57 6.73
N GLY A 329 -6.74 -50.53 5.83
CA GLY A 329 -7.80 -51.41 5.37
C GLY A 329 -7.37 -52.27 4.20
N GLN A 330 -8.10 -53.36 3.94
CA GLN A 330 -7.74 -54.37 2.95
C GLN A 330 -8.95 -54.85 2.17
N ALA A 331 -8.68 -55.49 1.04
CA ALA A 331 -9.66 -56.11 0.16
C ALA A 331 -10.71 -55.13 -0.37
N TYR A 332 -10.28 -53.90 -0.69
CA TYR A 332 -11.09 -52.95 -1.42
C TYR A 332 -11.03 -53.27 -2.91
N GLY A 333 -12.18 -53.29 -3.60
CA GLY A 333 -12.26 -53.58 -5.04
C GLY A 333 -13.37 -54.55 -5.37
#